data_AF-A0A524MS36-F1
#
_entry.id   AF-A0A524MS36-F1
#
_cell.length_a   1.000
_cell.length_b   1.000
_cell.length_c   1.000
_cell.angle_alpha   90.00
_cell.angle_beta   90.00
_cell.angle_gamma   90.00
#
_symmetry.space_group_name_H-M   'P 1'
#
loop_
_entity.id
_entity.type
_entity.pdbx_description
1 polymer ?
#
loop_
_entity_poly.entity_id
_entity_poly.type
_entity_poly.pdbx_seq_one_letter_code
_entity_poly.pdbx_strand_id
1 'polypeptide(L)'
;MLGRKFVERYLELSRVKDSFLCVGIDPATADMRNKYSIPMGFIEEKGESEALKEFCLNVIEKVTPYAPVIKPNAQFLVYALGYEGLRDIADKIHEGNSLALLDIKLSDIGSTIDA
;
A
#
# COMPACT_ATOMS: atom_id res chain seq x y z
N MET A 1 15.99 -14.67 -11.20
CA MET A 1 14.51 -14.68 -11.11
C MET A 1 14.12 -13.80 -9.93
N LEU A 2 13.47 -12.65 -10.17
CA LEU A 2 13.10 -11.69 -9.11
C LEU A 2 12.37 -12.34 -7.92
N GLY A 3 11.56 -13.38 -8.19
CA GLY A 3 10.80 -14.08 -7.16
C GLY A 3 11.62 -14.71 -6.03
N ARG A 4 12.85 -15.20 -6.32
CA ARG A 4 13.66 -15.87 -5.27
C ARG A 4 14.14 -14.89 -4.20
N LYS A 5 14.63 -13.71 -4.62
CA LYS A 5 15.10 -12.66 -3.70
C LYS A 5 13.95 -12.09 -2.85
N PHE A 6 12.77 -11.92 -3.45
CA PHE A 6 11.59 -11.45 -2.72
C PHE A 6 11.18 -12.44 -1.62
N VAL A 7 11.11 -13.74 -1.94
CA VAL A 7 10.75 -14.79 -0.98
C VAL A 7 11.80 -14.89 0.14
N GLU A 8 13.08 -14.85 -0.19
CA GLU A 8 14.17 -14.88 0.80
C GLU A 8 14.05 -13.68 1.77
N ARG A 9 13.83 -12.46 1.24
CA ARG A 9 13.62 -11.27 2.06
C ARG A 9 12.35 -11.34 2.90
N TYR A 10 11.26 -11.88 2.36
CA TYR A 10 10.02 -12.08 3.11
C TYR A 10 10.23 -13.02 4.31
N LEU A 11 10.93 -14.14 4.11
CA LEU A 11 11.21 -15.08 5.19
C LEU A 11 12.13 -14.48 6.26
N GLU A 12 13.11 -13.68 5.86
CA GLU A 12 13.97 -12.93 6.78
C GLU A 12 13.13 -11.96 7.64
N LEU A 13 12.34 -11.09 7.00
CA LEU A 13 11.51 -10.11 7.69
C LEU A 13 10.46 -10.76 8.59
N SER A 14 9.88 -11.88 8.15
CA SER A 14 8.89 -12.62 8.94
C SER A 14 9.51 -13.18 10.24
N ARG A 15 10.76 -13.63 10.18
CA ARG A 15 11.50 -14.07 11.38
C ARG A 15 11.87 -12.91 12.29
N VAL A 16 12.36 -11.81 11.72
CA VAL A 16 12.78 -10.62 12.50
C VAL A 16 11.58 -9.97 13.21
N LYS A 17 10.42 -9.94 12.56
CA LYS A 17 9.19 -9.35 13.11
C LYS A 17 8.29 -10.35 13.85
N ASP A 18 8.68 -11.63 13.91
CA ASP A 18 7.87 -12.74 14.43
C ASP A 18 6.42 -12.72 13.94
N SER A 19 6.26 -12.60 12.62
CA SER A 19 4.97 -12.31 12.01
C SER A 19 4.90 -12.78 10.57
N PHE A 20 3.73 -13.25 10.15
CA PHE A 20 3.38 -13.51 8.76
C PHE A 20 2.31 -12.54 8.25
N LEU A 21 2.07 -11.45 8.98
CA LEU A 21 0.98 -10.52 8.70
C LEU A 21 1.23 -9.77 7.38
N CYS A 22 0.23 -9.82 6.50
CA CYS A 22 0.15 -8.98 5.31
C CYS A 22 -0.93 -7.93 5.54
N VAL A 23 -0.54 -6.66 5.71
CA VAL A 23 -1.50 -5.57 5.95
C VAL A 23 -1.94 -4.97 4.61
N GLY A 24 -3.24 -4.95 4.35
CA GLY A 24 -3.82 -4.26 3.20
C GLY A 24 -3.93 -2.75 3.44
N ILE A 25 -3.63 -1.95 2.40
CA ILE A 25 -3.85 -0.50 2.40
C ILE A 25 -4.89 -0.18 1.32
N ASP A 26 -6.14 -0.08 1.78
CA ASP A 26 -7.35 0.06 0.95
C ASP A 26 -8.19 1.27 1.45
N PRO A 27 -7.66 2.51 1.35
CA PRO A 27 -8.34 3.70 1.86
C PRO A 27 -9.57 4.03 1.02
N ALA A 28 -10.75 3.81 1.57
CA ALA A 28 -11.99 4.10 0.87
C ALA A 28 -12.59 5.43 1.33
N THR A 29 -13.06 6.25 0.41
CA THR A 29 -13.93 7.39 0.72
C THR A 29 -15.37 6.93 0.97
N ALA A 30 -16.24 7.84 1.40
CA ALA A 30 -17.67 7.56 1.57
C ALA A 30 -18.35 7.20 0.24
N ASP A 31 -17.85 7.71 -0.88
CA ASP A 31 -18.35 7.38 -2.23
C ASP A 31 -17.99 5.95 -2.67
N MET A 32 -16.94 5.37 -2.09
CA MET A 32 -16.48 4.00 -2.40
C MET A 32 -17.15 2.94 -1.53
N ARG A 33 -17.41 3.23 -0.24
CA ARG A 33 -18.10 2.29 0.67
C ARG A 33 -18.81 3.00 1.82
N ASN A 34 -19.87 2.37 2.31
CA ASN A 34 -20.76 2.96 3.34
C ASN A 34 -20.24 2.86 4.79
N LYS A 35 -19.12 2.16 5.04
CA LYS A 35 -18.55 1.94 6.39
C LYS A 35 -17.03 1.87 6.35
N TYR A 36 -16.39 2.21 7.46
CA TYR A 36 -14.92 2.21 7.59
C TYR A 36 -14.24 3.08 6.54
N SER A 37 -14.89 4.14 6.07
CA SER A 37 -14.31 5.11 5.16
C SER A 37 -13.39 6.07 5.90
N ILE A 38 -12.53 6.76 5.16
CA ILE A 38 -11.81 7.92 5.68
C ILE A 38 -12.85 8.94 6.19
N PRO A 39 -12.64 9.55 7.38
CA PRO A 39 -13.58 10.52 7.93
C PRO A 39 -13.78 11.72 7.00
N MET A 40 -15.03 12.12 6.77
CA MET A 40 -15.35 13.24 5.87
C MET A 40 -14.69 14.55 6.30
N GLY A 41 -14.66 14.86 7.60
CA GLY A 41 -13.99 16.07 8.09
C GLY A 41 -12.50 16.11 7.75
N PHE A 42 -11.84 14.95 7.65
CA PHE A 42 -10.43 14.88 7.24
C PHE A 42 -10.25 15.15 5.73
N ILE A 43 -11.19 14.68 4.91
CA ILE A 43 -11.24 14.97 3.47
C ILE A 43 -11.54 16.45 3.22
N GLU A 44 -12.49 17.05 3.95
CA GLU A 44 -12.84 18.47 3.84
C GLU A 44 -11.68 19.38 4.24
N GLU A 45 -10.89 19.00 5.25
CA GLU A 45 -9.73 19.77 5.72
C GLU A 45 -8.57 19.77 4.72
N LYS A 46 -8.23 18.60 4.15
CA LYS A 46 -6.99 18.41 3.37
C LYS A 46 -7.20 18.30 1.85
N GLY A 47 -8.44 18.07 1.42
CA GLY A 47 -8.74 17.57 0.09
C GLY A 47 -8.53 16.06 -0.02
N GLU A 48 -9.24 15.42 -0.94
CA GLU A 48 -9.30 13.95 -1.04
C GLU A 48 -7.92 13.30 -1.21
N SER A 49 -7.12 13.75 -2.19
CA SER A 49 -5.81 13.15 -2.50
C SER A 49 -4.86 13.18 -1.31
N GLU A 50 -4.74 14.34 -0.65
CA GLU A 50 -3.84 14.50 0.49
C GLU A 50 -4.35 13.74 1.72
N ALA A 51 -5.67 13.75 1.98
CA ALA A 51 -6.27 12.96 3.05
C ALA A 51 -6.02 11.45 2.84
N LEU A 52 -6.16 10.94 1.61
CA LEU A 52 -5.87 9.54 1.28
C LEU A 52 -4.41 9.20 1.50
N LYS A 53 -3.51 10.05 1.00
CA LYS A 53 -2.06 9.87 1.13
C LYS A 53 -1.65 9.85 2.60
N GLU A 54 -2.04 10.86 3.37
CA GLU A 54 -1.70 10.97 4.78
C GLU A 54 -2.27 9.80 5.60
N PHE A 55 -3.51 9.39 5.33
CA PHE A 55 -4.09 8.21 5.96
C PHE A 55 -3.22 6.96 5.71
N CYS A 56 -2.81 6.73 4.46
CA CYS A 56 -1.95 5.60 4.10
C CYS A 56 -0.61 5.65 4.83
N LEU A 57 0.09 6.78 4.77
CA LEU A 57 1.40 6.95 5.39
C LEU A 57 1.33 6.74 6.91
N ASN A 58 0.29 7.24 7.56
CA ASN A 58 0.04 7.04 8.98
C ASN A 58 -0.18 5.56 9.32
N VAL A 59 -1.02 4.85 8.55
CA VAL A 59 -1.23 3.41 8.77
C VAL A 59 0.07 2.64 8.57
N ILE A 60 0.81 2.91 7.50
CA ILE A 60 2.09 2.25 7.18
C ILE A 60 3.08 2.43 8.34
N GLU A 61 3.24 3.65 8.85
CA GLU A 61 4.11 3.92 10.00
C GLU A 61 3.75 3.06 11.22
N LYS A 62 2.45 2.89 11.51
CA LYS A 62 2.02 2.11 12.68
C LYS A 62 2.13 0.60 12.50
N VAL A 63 2.07 0.09 11.26
CA VAL A 63 2.06 -1.36 11.01
C VAL A 63 3.40 -1.93 10.58
N THR A 64 4.30 -1.13 10.01
CA THR A 64 5.63 -1.59 9.58
C THR A 64 6.47 -2.25 10.68
N PRO A 65 6.36 -1.93 11.99
CA PRO A 65 7.06 -2.70 13.02
C PRO A 65 6.63 -4.18 13.10
N TYR A 66 5.39 -4.49 12.68
CA TYR A 66 4.74 -5.79 12.90
C TYR A 66 4.46 -6.58 11.61
N ALA A 67 4.40 -5.90 10.46
CA ALA A 67 4.02 -6.52 9.19
C ALA A 67 5.26 -6.72 8.30
N PRO A 68 5.65 -7.96 7.94
CA PRO A 68 6.69 -8.17 6.93
C PRO A 68 6.27 -7.70 5.53
N VAL A 69 4.98 -7.67 5.24
CA VAL A 69 4.43 -7.29 3.93
C VAL A 69 3.29 -6.30 4.12
N ILE A 70 3.28 -5.28 3.28
CA ILE A 70 2.17 -4.33 3.15
C ILE A 70 1.71 -4.36 1.71
N LYS A 71 0.40 -4.45 1.51
CA LYS A 71 -0.23 -4.67 0.21
C LYS A 71 -1.17 -3.52 -0.16
N PRO A 72 -0.66 -2.40 -0.70
CA PRO A 72 -1.50 -1.34 -1.25
C PRO A 72 -2.32 -1.85 -2.43
N ASN A 73 -3.61 -1.49 -2.48
CA ASN A 73 -4.49 -1.88 -3.57
C ASN A 73 -4.67 -0.71 -4.55
N ALA A 74 -4.26 -0.93 -5.80
CA ALA A 74 -4.24 0.10 -6.82
C ALA A 74 -5.62 0.74 -7.07
N GLN A 75 -6.70 -0.03 -6.90
CA GLN A 75 -8.09 0.44 -7.11
C GLN A 75 -8.43 1.67 -6.26
N PHE A 76 -7.88 1.78 -5.05
CA PHE A 76 -8.17 2.88 -4.12
C PHE A 76 -7.22 4.07 -4.29
N LEU A 77 -6.08 3.86 -4.94
CA LEU A 77 -4.94 4.77 -4.84
C LEU A 77 -4.59 5.43 -6.17
N VAL A 78 -4.61 4.69 -7.28
CA VAL A 78 -4.00 5.15 -8.54
C VAL A 78 -4.68 6.40 -9.10
N TYR A 79 -6.01 6.50 -9.00
CA TYR A 79 -6.76 7.62 -9.54
C TYR A 79 -6.64 8.89 -8.69
N ALA A 80 -6.56 8.75 -7.37
CA ALA A 80 -6.46 9.89 -6.45
C ALA A 80 -5.02 10.40 -6.29
N LEU A 81 -4.03 9.49 -6.30
CA LEU A 81 -2.65 9.80 -5.94
C LEU A 81 -1.69 9.82 -7.14
N GLY A 82 -2.06 9.20 -8.25
CA GLY A 82 -1.17 9.01 -9.39
C GLY A 82 0.09 8.20 -9.03
N TYR A 83 1.07 8.23 -9.93
CA TYR A 83 2.29 7.45 -9.79
C TYR A 83 3.21 7.95 -8.66
N GLU A 84 3.35 9.26 -8.48
CA GLU A 84 4.21 9.82 -7.42
C GLU A 84 3.68 9.46 -6.02
N GLY A 85 2.36 9.52 -5.79
CA GLY A 85 1.83 9.10 -4.49
C GLY A 85 1.94 7.58 -4.24
N LEU A 86 1.89 6.76 -5.29
CA LEU A 86 2.20 5.32 -5.16
C LEU A 86 3.68 5.08 -4.81
N ARG A 87 4.59 5.89 -5.37
CA ARG A 87 6.02 5.86 -5.03
C ARG A 87 6.23 6.23 -3.56
N ASP A 88 5.61 7.32 -3.10
CA ASP A 88 5.71 7.75 -1.69
C ASP A 88 5.22 6.66 -0.72
N ILE A 89 4.15 5.95 -1.08
CA ILE A 89 3.65 4.80 -0.31
C ILE A 89 4.68 3.67 -0.28
N ALA A 90 5.25 3.31 -1.43
CA ALA A 90 6.25 2.25 -1.50
C ALA A 90 7.51 2.60 -0.71
N ASP A 91 7.98 3.84 -0.80
CA ASP A 91 9.15 4.34 -0.06
C ASP A 91 8.89 4.27 1.45
N LYS A 92 7.72 4.72 1.92
CA LYS A 92 7.34 4.64 3.34
C LYS A 92 7.30 3.20 3.86
N ILE A 93 6.84 2.25 3.05
CA ILE A 93 6.83 0.81 3.39
C ILE A 93 8.29 0.30 3.54
N HIS A 94 9.17 0.68 2.62
CA HIS A 94 10.58 0.28 2.64
C HIS A 94 11.35 0.90 3.81
N GLU A 95 11.11 2.17 4.16
CA GLU A 95 11.66 2.82 5.35
C GLU A 95 11.38 2.02 6.64
N GLY A 96 10.18 1.43 6.73
CA GLY A 96 9.76 0.58 7.85
C GLY A 96 10.27 -0.86 7.80
N ASN A 97 11.21 -1.19 6.91
CA ASN A 97 11.70 -2.55 6.68
C ASN A 97 10.58 -3.56 6.40
N SER A 98 9.65 -3.20 5.53
CA SER A 98 8.58 -4.08 5.04
C SER A 98 8.67 -4.22 3.52
N LEU A 99 8.11 -5.29 2.97
CA LEU A 99 7.98 -5.46 1.52
C LEU A 99 6.67 -4.83 1.03
N ALA A 100 6.74 -4.09 -0.07
CA ALA A 100 5.56 -3.60 -0.77
C ALA A 100 5.07 -4.65 -1.78
N LEU A 101 3.77 -4.93 -1.78
CA LEU A 101 3.08 -5.79 -2.75
C LEU A 101 1.93 -5.00 -3.38
N LEU A 102 2.14 -4.41 -4.56
CA LEU A 102 1.07 -3.68 -5.23
C LEU A 102 0.01 -4.65 -5.78
N ASP A 103 -1.18 -4.58 -5.22
CA ASP A 103 -2.30 -5.42 -5.63
C ASP A 103 -3.08 -4.74 -6.76
N ILE A 104 -2.52 -4.82 -7.96
CA ILE A 104 -3.00 -4.16 -9.18
C ILE A 104 -3.80 -5.08 -10.10
N LYS A 105 -3.70 -6.41 -9.93
CA LYS A 105 -4.35 -7.41 -10.79
C LYS A 105 -4.05 -7.15 -12.27
N LEU A 106 -2.84 -6.66 -12.54
CA LEU A 106 -2.41 -6.28 -13.87
C LEU A 106 -2.43 -7.52 -14.77
N SER A 107 -3.15 -7.42 -15.88
CA SER A 107 -3.23 -8.46 -16.89
C SER A 107 -3.35 -7.77 -18.24
N ASP A 108 -2.46 -8.11 -19.17
CA ASP A 108 -2.50 -7.59 -20.53
C ASP A 108 -1.84 -8.62 -21.48
N ILE A 109 -1.94 -8.38 -22.78
CA ILE A 109 -1.34 -9.22 -23.82
C ILE A 109 0.18 -8.99 -23.89
N GLY A 110 0.94 -10.08 -24.08
CA GLY A 110 2.34 -10.07 -24.53
C GLY A 110 3.17 -8.88 -24.07
N SER A 111 3.63 -8.07 -25.02
CA SER A 111 4.51 -6.92 -24.78
C SER A 111 3.88 -5.78 -23.95
N THR A 112 2.56 -5.73 -23.81
CA THR A 112 1.90 -4.67 -23.05
C THR A 112 2.13 -4.84 -21.55
N ILE A 113 2.39 -6.07 -21.07
CA ILE A 113 2.70 -6.33 -19.64
C ILE A 113 4.09 -5.83 -19.22
N ASP A 114 4.97 -5.54 -20.18
CA ASP A 114 6.34 -5.07 -19.94
C ASP A 114 6.40 -3.56 -19.65
N ALA A 115 5.30 -2.82 -19.89
CA ALA A 115 5.17 -1.38 -19.67
C ALA A 115 4.75 -1.03 -18.24
#